data_AF-A0A4Y9ZK68-F1
#
_entry.id   AF-A0A4Y9ZK68-F1
#
_cell.length_a   1.000
_cell.length_b   1.000
_cell.length_c   1.000
_cell.angle_alpha   90.00
_cell.angle_beta   90.00
_cell.angle_gamma   90.00
#
_symmetry.space_group_name_H-M   'P 1'
#
loop_
_entity.id
_entity.type
_entity.pdbx_description
1 polymer ?
#
loop_
_entity_poly.entity_id
_entity_poly.type
_entity_poly.pdbx_seq_one_letter_code
_entity_poly.pdbx_strand_id
1 'polypeptide(L)'
;METYPVTDIVSETLAVFVVSTTGTGKEPRAMTPLWNMLLRSDLPPDLFEDLEFAVFGLGDTAYEKFCWPAKKLSRRLESLGATEICPRGEGDDQHTLGVDGALGPWIEVLTHTLLELFPLPSNLHVDSADALPPPRVSIIDALPDELIHTQDPLLQDVLYHNAKVLRNERITAEDWYQDVRHFELQCEDDIAYEPGDVAVIHPEASPIDVDSFLTTVGWANDADQPIRINQTLFDQSLPDHLPPVSTLRTLFSRYLDVNAVPRRSFFDLLRHFTTDDREREKLDEFVSTPEGAEDMYDYTQRVRRTIREVLEEFRSARIPKAYIFDLFPRLRPREFSIASSVQRHPHEIHLCVAIVAYRTKLKIPRRGLCTTYLAALRPGALIPH
;
A
#
# COMPACT_ATOMS: atom_id res chain seq x y z
N MET A 1 11.48 -3.70 8.89
CA MET A 1 12.37 -3.69 10.08
C MET A 1 11.93 -4.73 11.10
N GLU A 2 10.63 -4.86 11.40
CA GLU A 2 10.11 -5.85 12.36
C GLU A 2 10.47 -7.31 12.05
N THR A 3 10.58 -7.68 10.77
CA THR A 3 10.94 -9.04 10.31
C THR A 3 12.45 -9.30 10.26
N TYR A 4 13.29 -8.28 10.49
CA TYR A 4 14.74 -8.41 10.46
C TYR A 4 15.27 -8.54 11.90
N PRO A 5 16.06 -9.57 12.24
CA PRO A 5 16.62 -9.70 13.57
C PRO A 5 17.56 -8.54 13.89
N VAL A 6 17.16 -7.71 14.86
CA VAL A 6 17.85 -6.46 15.19
C VAL A 6 19.31 -6.67 15.58
N THR A 7 19.68 -7.85 16.08
CA THR A 7 21.07 -8.20 16.44
C THR A 7 21.99 -8.34 15.23
N ASP A 8 21.45 -8.69 14.07
CA ASP A 8 22.23 -9.10 12.91
C ASP A 8 22.83 -7.88 12.19
N ILE A 9 22.27 -6.69 12.42
CA ILE A 9 22.75 -5.41 11.84
C ILE A 9 24.22 -5.13 12.20
N VAL A 10 24.71 -5.62 13.34
CA VAL A 10 26.11 -5.42 13.77
C VAL A 10 27.09 -6.20 12.89
N SER A 11 26.61 -7.23 12.19
CA SER A 11 27.41 -8.01 11.25
C SER A 11 27.20 -7.64 9.79
N GLU A 12 26.32 -6.68 9.49
CA GLU A 12 26.10 -6.22 8.12
C GLU A 12 27.21 -5.27 7.68
N THR A 13 27.65 -5.39 6.43
CA THR A 13 28.61 -4.46 5.83
C THR A 13 27.91 -3.34 5.07
N LEU A 14 26.66 -3.54 4.66
CA LEU A 14 25.86 -2.56 3.92
C LEU A 14 24.40 -2.62 4.37
N ALA A 15 23.82 -1.48 4.73
CA ALA A 15 22.40 -1.37 5.06
C ALA A 15 21.72 -0.18 4.36
N VAL A 16 20.62 -0.44 3.66
CA VAL A 16 19.77 0.60 3.07
C VAL A 16 18.48 0.73 3.86
N PHE A 17 18.22 1.93 4.38
CA PHE A 17 17.05 2.20 5.21
C PHE A 17 16.03 3.07 4.47
N VAL A 18 14.79 2.59 4.39
CA VAL A 18 13.65 3.39 3.93
C VAL A 18 12.69 3.57 5.11
N VAL A 19 12.53 4.82 5.60
CA VAL A 19 11.90 5.09 6.89
C VAL A 19 10.85 6.19 6.77
N SER A 20 9.61 5.88 7.13
CA SER A 20 8.54 6.88 7.21
C SER A 20 8.51 7.62 8.54
N THR A 21 7.85 8.77 8.54
CA THR A 21 7.55 9.55 9.75
C THR A 21 6.10 9.34 10.16
N THR A 22 5.83 9.08 11.43
CA THR A 22 4.46 8.90 11.96
C THR A 22 4.14 9.93 13.05
N GLY A 23 2.84 10.24 13.18
CA GLY A 23 2.33 11.14 14.22
C GLY A 23 3.10 12.47 14.33
N THR A 24 3.58 12.79 15.52
CA THR A 24 4.30 14.04 15.82
C THR A 24 5.82 13.90 15.67
N GLY A 25 6.25 13.28 14.56
CA GLY A 25 7.66 13.05 14.23
C GLY A 25 8.28 11.85 14.93
N LYS A 26 7.51 10.78 15.12
CA LYS A 26 7.98 9.50 15.68
C LYS A 26 8.31 8.51 14.58
N GLU A 27 9.19 7.56 14.90
CA GLU A 27 9.46 6.41 14.06
C GLU A 27 8.21 5.52 13.91
N PRO A 28 8.08 4.76 12.81
CA PRO A 28 7.01 3.78 12.68
C PRO A 28 7.17 2.67 13.72
N ARG A 29 6.06 2.07 14.16
CA ARG A 29 6.08 0.98 15.17
C ARG A 29 7.03 -0.16 14.80
N ALA A 30 7.08 -0.53 13.52
CA ALA A 30 7.97 -1.57 12.99
C ALA A 30 9.48 -1.25 13.14
N MET A 31 9.85 0.02 13.38
CA MET A 31 11.22 0.47 13.62
C MET A 31 11.57 0.53 15.12
N THR A 32 10.58 0.58 16.01
CA THR A 32 10.79 0.77 17.46
C THR A 32 11.80 -0.21 18.08
N PRO A 33 11.82 -1.52 17.77
CA PRO A 33 12.82 -2.44 18.33
C PRO A 33 14.26 -2.05 17.97
N LEU A 34 14.51 -1.75 16.69
CA LEU A 34 15.81 -1.27 16.21
C LEU A 34 16.17 0.06 16.86
N TRP A 35 15.21 0.99 16.93
CA TRP A 35 15.42 2.32 17.50
C TRP A 35 15.81 2.26 18.98
N ASN A 36 15.14 1.42 19.76
CA ASN A 36 15.46 1.20 21.18
C ASN A 36 16.87 0.63 21.37
N MET A 37 17.27 -0.31 20.51
CA MET A 37 18.62 -0.88 20.54
C MET A 37 19.67 0.19 20.22
N LEU A 38 19.50 0.94 19.13
CA LEU A 38 20.42 2.00 18.73
C LEU A 38 20.54 3.13 19.76
N LEU A 39 19.50 3.45 20.52
CA LEU A 39 19.51 4.53 21.51
C LEU A 39 20.12 4.16 22.87
N ARG A 40 20.56 2.92 23.04
CA ARG A 40 21.28 2.49 24.24
C ARG A 40 22.55 3.33 24.46
N SER A 41 22.73 3.79 25.69
CA SER A 41 23.87 4.65 26.06
C SER A 41 25.18 3.90 26.27
N ASP A 42 25.13 2.56 26.40
CA ASP A 42 26.28 1.69 26.63
C ASP A 42 26.89 1.13 25.34
N LEU A 43 26.39 1.56 24.17
CA LEU A 43 26.94 1.14 22.88
C LEU A 43 28.31 1.79 22.62
N PRO A 44 29.30 1.01 22.14
CA PRO A 44 30.58 1.56 21.68
C PRO A 44 30.39 2.56 20.52
N PRO A 45 31.17 3.65 20.46
CA PRO A 45 31.07 4.66 19.40
C PRO A 45 31.59 4.18 18.03
N ASP A 46 32.23 3.01 18.00
CA ASP A 46 32.80 2.31 16.85
C ASP A 46 32.04 1.02 16.51
N LEU A 47 30.86 0.81 17.12
CA LEU A 47 30.05 -0.40 16.96
C LEU A 47 29.78 -0.78 15.48
N PHE A 48 29.69 0.23 14.61
CA PHE A 48 29.38 0.09 13.20
C PHE A 48 30.52 0.60 12.30
N GLU A 49 31.78 0.51 12.73
CA GLU A 49 32.94 1.00 11.95
C GLU A 49 33.03 0.43 10.52
N ASP A 50 32.56 -0.82 10.34
CA ASP A 50 32.54 -1.52 9.05
C ASP A 50 31.19 -1.43 8.31
N LEU A 51 30.21 -0.68 8.84
CA LEU A 51 28.89 -0.55 8.23
C LEU A 51 28.83 0.65 7.29
N GLU A 52 28.65 0.37 6.01
CA GLU A 52 28.19 1.35 5.04
C GLU A 52 26.66 1.43 5.05
N PHE A 53 26.10 2.62 4.93
CA PHE A 53 24.65 2.76 4.91
C PHE A 53 24.13 3.90 4.05
N ALA A 54 22.86 3.79 3.66
CA ALA A 54 22.11 4.86 3.01
C ALA A 54 20.72 4.98 3.64
N VAL A 55 20.16 6.20 3.69
CA VAL A 55 18.84 6.45 4.27
C VAL A 55 17.96 7.23 3.29
N PHE A 56 16.73 6.76 3.10
CA PHE A 56 15.65 7.53 2.46
C PHE A 56 14.50 7.74 3.44
N GLY A 57 14.19 8.99 3.73
CA GLY A 57 13.07 9.38 4.56
C GLY A 57 11.79 9.56 3.75
N LEU A 58 10.67 9.03 4.24
CA LEU A 58 9.33 9.34 3.73
C LEU A 58 8.65 10.29 4.73
N GLY A 59 8.26 11.47 4.27
CA GLY A 59 7.64 12.49 5.10
C GLY A 59 6.67 13.37 4.34
N ASP A 60 6.19 14.39 5.03
CA ASP A 60 5.25 15.38 4.52
C ASP A 60 5.66 16.74 5.12
N THR A 61 5.98 17.72 4.26
CA THR A 61 6.44 19.05 4.66
C THR A 61 5.36 19.91 5.32
N ALA A 62 4.08 19.51 5.28
CA ALA A 62 3.02 20.12 6.06
C ALA A 62 3.18 19.86 7.58
N TYR A 63 4.02 18.89 7.97
CA TYR A 63 4.34 18.59 9.36
C TYR A 63 5.69 19.19 9.76
N GLU A 64 5.76 19.81 10.94
CA GLU A 64 6.97 20.46 11.47
C GLU A 64 8.20 19.53 11.47
N LYS A 65 7.99 18.25 11.79
CA LYS A 65 9.06 17.24 11.89
C LYS A 65 9.17 16.41 10.61
N PHE A 66 9.37 17.08 9.49
CA PHE A 66 9.57 16.47 8.17
C PHE A 66 10.77 15.50 8.14
N CYS A 67 10.53 14.23 7.73
CA CYS A 67 11.53 13.16 7.63
C CYS A 67 12.36 12.93 8.91
N TRP A 68 11.80 13.22 10.08
CA TRP A 68 12.55 13.33 11.33
C TRP A 68 13.19 12.02 11.83
N PRO A 69 12.53 10.86 11.79
CA PRO A 69 13.15 9.59 12.16
C PRO A 69 14.34 9.26 11.25
N ALA A 70 14.25 9.53 9.95
CA ALA A 70 15.34 9.31 8.99
C ALA A 70 16.56 10.20 9.32
N LYS A 71 16.32 11.48 9.62
CA LYS A 71 17.36 12.43 10.08
C LYS A 71 18.05 11.98 11.37
N LYS A 72 17.27 11.45 12.31
CA LYS A 72 17.80 10.93 13.58
C LYS A 72 18.56 9.63 13.40
N LEU A 73 18.08 8.73 12.55
CA LEU A 73 18.72 7.45 12.25
C LEU A 73 20.10 7.65 11.63
N SER A 74 20.18 8.45 10.57
CA SER A 74 21.42 8.80 9.87
C SER A 74 22.46 9.34 10.87
N ARG A 75 22.14 10.38 11.65
CA ARG A 75 23.04 10.93 12.70
C ARG A 75 23.45 9.90 13.75
N ARG A 76 22.54 8.99 14.12
CA ARG A 76 22.83 8.01 15.18
C ARG A 76 23.79 6.93 14.67
N LEU A 77 23.59 6.45 13.45
CA LEU A 77 24.50 5.48 12.82
C LEU A 77 25.91 6.08 12.64
N GLU A 78 26.02 7.32 12.15
CA GLU A 78 27.29 8.04 12.07
C GLU A 78 27.97 8.16 13.45
N SER A 79 27.20 8.49 14.51
CA SER A 79 27.75 8.60 15.87
C SER A 79 28.24 7.27 16.47
N LEU A 80 27.90 6.15 15.84
CA LEU A 80 28.28 4.80 16.21
C LEU A 80 29.31 4.20 15.23
N GLY A 81 29.90 5.02 14.35
CA GLY A 81 31.01 4.62 13.48
C GLY A 81 30.63 4.28 12.04
N ALA A 82 29.34 4.22 11.72
CA ALA A 82 28.89 3.87 10.37
C ALA A 82 29.17 4.97 9.34
N THR A 83 29.37 4.60 8.09
CA THR A 83 29.65 5.52 6.97
C THR A 83 28.42 5.68 6.07
N GLU A 84 27.87 6.90 5.99
CA GLU A 84 26.77 7.21 5.07
C GLU A 84 27.32 7.35 3.63
N ILE A 85 26.96 6.44 2.72
CA ILE A 85 27.58 6.34 1.38
C ILE A 85 27.04 7.37 0.38
N CYS A 86 25.81 7.85 0.59
CA CYS A 86 25.22 8.90 -0.23
C CYS A 86 24.35 9.83 0.61
N PRO A 87 24.14 11.10 0.19
CA PRO A 87 23.29 12.01 0.92
C PRO A 87 21.90 11.43 1.17
N ARG A 88 21.44 11.48 2.42
CA ARG A 88 20.10 11.04 2.80
C ARG A 88 19.04 11.68 1.89
N GLY A 89 18.18 10.86 1.32
CA GLY A 89 17.01 11.33 0.57
C GLY A 89 15.85 11.71 1.52
N GLU A 90 15.09 12.74 1.16
CA GLU A 90 13.92 13.21 1.91
C GLU A 90 12.72 13.34 0.96
N GLY A 91 11.92 12.28 0.86
CA GLY A 91 10.69 12.24 0.06
C GLY A 91 9.56 13.01 0.73
N ASP A 92 8.89 13.87 -0.04
CA ASP A 92 7.80 14.73 0.43
C ASP A 92 6.48 14.38 -0.24
N ASP A 93 5.49 13.95 0.54
CA ASP A 93 4.14 13.66 0.04
C ASP A 93 3.40 14.91 -0.49
N GLN A 94 3.84 16.12 -0.11
CA GLN A 94 3.30 17.40 -0.62
C GLN A 94 3.90 17.85 -1.95
N HIS A 95 5.01 17.23 -2.38
CA HIS A 95 5.62 17.53 -3.67
C HIS A 95 4.65 17.15 -4.80
N THR A 96 4.70 17.83 -5.96
CA THR A 96 3.80 17.50 -7.09
C THR A 96 3.95 16.04 -7.51
N LEU A 97 5.18 15.56 -7.60
CA LEU A 97 5.49 14.13 -7.87
C LEU A 97 5.39 13.24 -6.62
N GLY A 98 4.92 13.77 -5.49
CA GLY A 98 5.02 13.14 -4.19
C GLY A 98 6.46 12.72 -3.89
N VAL A 99 6.60 11.57 -3.22
CA VAL A 99 7.89 10.99 -2.84
C VAL A 99 8.83 10.72 -4.03
N ASP A 100 8.28 10.50 -5.23
CA ASP A 100 9.06 10.19 -6.44
C ASP A 100 9.97 11.36 -6.85
N GLY A 101 9.60 12.60 -6.48
CA GLY A 101 10.40 13.80 -6.76
C GLY A 101 11.79 13.78 -6.12
N ALA A 102 11.95 13.12 -4.97
CA ALA A 102 13.24 12.90 -4.33
C ALA A 102 13.77 11.48 -4.52
N LEU A 103 12.87 10.48 -4.64
CA LEU A 103 13.26 9.08 -4.72
C LEU A 103 14.03 8.75 -6.00
N GLY A 104 13.59 9.24 -7.17
CA GLY A 104 14.27 8.98 -8.44
C GLY A 104 15.74 9.42 -8.43
N PRO A 105 16.02 10.72 -8.20
CA PRO A 105 17.39 11.21 -8.10
C PRO A 105 18.21 10.51 -7.01
N TRP A 106 17.59 10.16 -5.88
CA TRP A 106 18.28 9.44 -4.81
C TRP A 106 18.65 8.01 -5.21
N ILE A 107 17.77 7.28 -5.93
CA ILE A 107 18.07 5.95 -6.47
C ILE A 107 19.22 6.03 -7.48
N GLU A 108 19.25 7.04 -8.36
CA GLU A 108 20.34 7.23 -9.32
C GLU A 108 21.69 7.41 -8.62
N VAL A 109 21.74 8.30 -7.62
CA VAL A 109 22.95 8.53 -6.81
C VAL A 109 23.35 7.26 -6.06
N LEU A 110 22.41 6.62 -5.36
CA LEU A 110 22.66 5.38 -4.62
C LEU A 110 23.21 4.29 -5.54
N THR A 111 22.59 4.06 -6.69
CA THR A 111 23.00 3.02 -7.64
C THR A 111 24.39 3.29 -8.19
N HIS A 112 24.71 4.53 -8.53
CA HIS A 112 26.05 4.92 -8.95
C HIS A 112 27.10 4.64 -7.86
N THR A 113 26.84 5.10 -6.63
CA THR A 113 27.72 4.88 -5.48
C THR A 113 27.92 3.38 -5.19
N LEU A 114 26.84 2.58 -5.24
CA LEU A 114 26.93 1.14 -5.03
C LEU A 114 27.77 0.44 -6.11
N LEU A 115 27.69 0.86 -7.37
CA LEU A 115 28.51 0.31 -8.44
C LEU A 115 30.00 0.68 -8.31
N GLU A 116 30.31 1.83 -7.69
CA GLU A 116 31.69 2.24 -7.40
C GLU A 116 32.28 1.45 -6.22
N LEU A 117 31.50 1.28 -5.15
CA LEU A 117 31.92 0.57 -3.93
C LEU A 117 31.91 -0.97 -4.12
N PHE A 118 30.91 -1.47 -4.85
CA PHE A 118 30.69 -2.89 -5.10
C PHE A 118 30.56 -3.18 -6.60
N PRO A 119 31.68 -3.13 -7.35
CA PRO A 119 31.65 -3.38 -8.79
C PRO A 119 31.06 -4.74 -9.15
N LEU A 120 30.23 -4.77 -10.19
CA LEU A 120 29.64 -6.01 -10.67
C LEU A 120 30.72 -7.00 -11.16
N PRO A 121 30.55 -8.31 -10.91
CA PRO A 121 31.31 -9.35 -11.58
C PRO A 121 31.25 -9.20 -13.11
N SER A 122 32.32 -9.59 -13.82
CA SER A 122 32.44 -9.38 -15.28
C SER A 122 31.35 -10.04 -16.13
N ASN A 123 30.61 -11.00 -15.58
CA ASN A 123 29.51 -11.72 -16.21
C ASN A 123 28.13 -11.11 -15.91
N LEU A 124 28.06 -10.03 -15.14
CA LEU A 124 26.85 -9.31 -14.83
C LEU A 124 26.92 -7.90 -15.42
N HIS A 125 25.79 -7.44 -15.92
CA HIS A 125 25.63 -6.09 -16.45
C HIS A 125 24.43 -5.46 -15.79
N VAL A 126 24.46 -4.13 -15.68
CA VAL A 126 23.29 -3.37 -15.25
C VAL A 126 22.21 -3.54 -16.31
N ASP A 127 21.02 -3.95 -15.89
CA ASP A 127 19.87 -4.02 -16.78
C ASP A 127 19.54 -2.64 -17.35
N SER A 128 18.92 -2.61 -18.53
CA SER A 128 18.42 -1.35 -19.08
C SER A 128 17.42 -0.71 -18.11
N ALA A 129 17.44 0.62 -17.97
CA ALA A 129 16.42 1.35 -17.22
C ALA A 129 14.99 1.10 -17.78
N ASP A 130 14.89 0.70 -19.04
CA ASP A 130 13.64 0.31 -19.72
C ASP A 130 13.38 -1.20 -19.71
N ALA A 131 14.11 -1.98 -18.91
CA ALA A 131 13.84 -3.42 -18.80
C ALA A 131 12.56 -3.66 -17.98
N LEU A 132 11.73 -4.59 -18.44
CA LEU A 132 10.57 -5.05 -17.67
C LEU A 132 11.08 -5.85 -16.45
N PRO A 133 10.87 -5.38 -15.21
CA PRO A 133 11.27 -6.14 -14.03
C PRO A 133 10.52 -7.48 -13.94
N PRO A 134 11.10 -8.52 -13.33
CA PRO A 134 10.39 -9.78 -13.12
C PRO A 134 9.14 -9.57 -12.23
N PRO A 135 8.06 -10.33 -12.44
CA PRO A 135 6.85 -10.20 -11.63
C PRO A 135 7.09 -10.69 -10.20
N ARG A 136 6.35 -10.11 -9.25
CA ARG A 136 6.38 -10.51 -7.83
C ARG A 136 5.87 -11.93 -7.57
N VAL A 137 5.02 -12.41 -8.46
CA VAL A 137 4.40 -13.73 -8.36
C VAL A 137 4.40 -14.45 -9.70
N SER A 138 4.25 -15.77 -9.64
CA SER A 138 3.70 -16.56 -10.73
C SER A 138 2.24 -16.89 -10.44
N ILE A 139 1.43 -16.90 -11.48
CA ILE A 139 0.01 -17.31 -11.42
C ILE A 139 -0.17 -18.50 -12.35
N ILE A 140 -0.67 -19.60 -11.80
CA ILE A 140 -0.99 -20.82 -12.54
C ILE A 140 -2.42 -21.24 -12.24
N ASP A 141 -3.04 -21.95 -13.18
CA ASP A 141 -4.38 -22.51 -12.98
C ASP A 141 -4.36 -23.52 -11.82
N ALA A 142 -5.36 -23.46 -10.96
CA ALA A 142 -5.58 -24.40 -9.87
C ALA A 142 -6.82 -25.25 -10.14
N LEU A 143 -6.93 -26.40 -9.47
CA LEU A 143 -8.14 -27.21 -9.53
C LEU A 143 -9.25 -26.59 -8.65
N PRO A 144 -10.54 -26.75 -9.02
CA PRO A 144 -11.66 -26.30 -8.19
C PRO A 144 -11.63 -26.80 -6.76
N ASP A 145 -11.18 -28.04 -6.54
CA ASP A 145 -11.06 -28.64 -5.20
C ASP A 145 -10.08 -27.85 -4.32
N GLU A 146 -9.03 -27.27 -4.90
CA GLU A 146 -8.04 -26.48 -4.17
C GLU A 146 -8.64 -25.16 -3.67
N LEU A 147 -9.53 -24.55 -4.46
CA LEU A 147 -10.28 -23.35 -4.05
C LEU A 147 -11.32 -23.67 -2.97
N ILE A 148 -11.91 -24.87 -2.96
CA ILE A 148 -12.84 -25.28 -1.91
C ILE A 148 -12.10 -25.53 -0.60
N HIS A 149 -10.89 -26.08 -0.67
CA HIS A 149 -10.08 -26.40 0.50
C HIS A 149 -9.21 -25.25 0.99
N THR A 150 -9.03 -24.17 0.20
CA THR A 150 -8.34 -22.97 0.66
C THR A 150 -9.18 -22.31 1.76
N GLN A 151 -8.59 -22.17 2.94
CA GLN A 151 -9.21 -21.41 4.01
C GLN A 151 -8.82 -19.95 3.86
N ASP A 152 -9.75 -19.06 4.21
CA ASP A 152 -9.46 -17.64 4.29
C ASP A 152 -8.46 -17.38 5.44
N PRO A 153 -7.24 -16.88 5.16
CA PRO A 153 -6.24 -16.68 6.20
C PRO A 153 -6.69 -15.67 7.27
N LEU A 154 -7.62 -14.76 6.95
CA LEU A 154 -8.18 -13.83 7.93
C LEU A 154 -9.03 -14.53 9.00
N LEU A 155 -9.67 -15.66 8.68
CA LEU A 155 -10.45 -16.42 9.65
C LEU A 155 -9.58 -17.16 10.68
N GLN A 156 -8.28 -17.28 10.43
CA GLN A 156 -7.33 -17.94 11.33
C GLN A 156 -6.63 -16.95 12.26
N ASP A 157 -6.76 -15.65 12.00
CA ASP A 157 -6.13 -14.61 12.79
C ASP A 157 -7.03 -14.20 13.95
N VAL A 158 -6.53 -14.40 15.16
CA VAL A 158 -7.26 -14.15 16.42
C VAL A 158 -7.58 -12.68 16.66
N LEU A 159 -6.95 -11.76 15.92
CA LEU A 159 -7.25 -10.33 15.98
C LEU A 159 -8.45 -9.93 15.11
N TYR A 160 -8.93 -10.84 14.27
CA TYR A 160 -10.04 -10.62 13.35
C TYR A 160 -11.32 -11.19 13.92
N HIS A 161 -12.39 -10.39 13.84
CA HIS A 161 -13.68 -10.74 14.41
C HIS A 161 -14.76 -10.57 13.35
N ASN A 162 -15.52 -11.64 13.10
CA ASN A 162 -16.75 -11.50 12.36
C ASN A 162 -17.75 -10.68 13.18
N ALA A 163 -18.42 -9.75 12.52
CA ALA A 163 -19.40 -8.90 13.17
C ALA A 163 -20.73 -8.88 12.41
N LYS A 164 -21.82 -8.84 13.17
CA LYS A 164 -23.17 -8.65 12.63
C LYS A 164 -23.59 -7.20 12.83
N VAL A 165 -24.11 -6.57 11.78
CA VAL A 165 -24.66 -5.23 11.88
C VAL A 165 -25.96 -5.27 12.69
N LEU A 166 -25.96 -4.66 13.87
CA LEU A 166 -27.17 -4.43 14.66
C LEU A 166 -27.90 -3.16 14.19
N ARG A 167 -27.13 -2.10 13.91
CA ARG A 167 -27.66 -0.79 13.56
C ARG A 167 -26.81 -0.09 12.51
N ASN A 168 -27.47 0.61 11.61
CA ASN A 168 -26.88 1.50 10.61
C ASN A 168 -27.88 2.64 10.38
N GLU A 169 -27.72 3.73 11.11
CA GLU A 169 -28.67 4.83 11.11
C GLU A 169 -27.99 6.17 10.91
N ARG A 170 -28.57 7.00 10.04
CA ARG A 170 -28.14 8.39 9.89
C ARG A 170 -28.48 9.18 11.15
N ILE A 171 -27.48 9.84 11.72
CA ILE A 171 -27.62 10.68 12.92
C ILE A 171 -27.64 12.18 12.62
N THR A 172 -27.24 12.57 11.41
CA THR A 172 -27.45 13.94 10.92
C THR A 172 -28.87 14.13 10.40
N ALA A 173 -29.37 15.37 10.43
CA ALA A 173 -30.65 15.70 9.81
C ALA A 173 -30.64 15.34 8.31
N GLU A 174 -31.79 14.93 7.75
CA GLU A 174 -31.89 14.45 6.36
C GLU A 174 -31.43 15.50 5.34
N ASP A 175 -31.68 16.78 5.63
CA ASP A 175 -31.34 17.95 4.83
C ASP A 175 -29.90 18.46 5.06
N TRP A 176 -29.18 17.89 6.03
CA TRP A 176 -27.76 18.19 6.23
C TRP A 176 -26.91 17.63 5.08
N TYR A 177 -25.88 18.36 4.65
CA TYR A 177 -25.11 17.96 3.47
C TYR A 177 -24.26 16.69 3.68
N GLN A 178 -23.84 16.42 4.92
CA GLN A 178 -22.99 15.27 5.25
C GLN A 178 -23.83 14.15 5.89
N ASP A 179 -23.92 13.01 5.22
CA ASP A 179 -24.48 11.79 5.82
C ASP A 179 -23.47 11.24 6.84
N VAL A 180 -23.80 11.34 8.13
CA VAL A 180 -23.03 10.73 9.21
C VAL A 180 -23.91 9.69 9.86
N ARG A 181 -23.38 8.49 10.05
CA ARG A 181 -24.12 7.35 10.55
C ARG A 181 -23.53 6.77 11.81
N HIS A 182 -24.42 6.32 12.68
CA HIS A 182 -24.12 5.48 13.82
C HIS A 182 -24.29 4.02 13.42
N PHE A 183 -23.21 3.26 13.60
CA PHE A 183 -23.16 1.82 13.39
C PHE A 183 -23.04 1.12 14.74
N GLU A 184 -23.78 0.04 14.91
CA GLU A 184 -23.61 -0.89 16.03
C GLU A 184 -23.30 -2.27 15.43
N LEU A 185 -22.13 -2.80 15.77
CA LEU A 185 -21.61 -4.06 15.27
C LEU A 185 -21.49 -5.04 16.44
N GLN A 186 -22.11 -6.21 16.33
CA GLN A 186 -22.02 -7.28 17.32
C GLN A 186 -20.99 -8.30 16.88
N CYS A 187 -19.91 -8.44 17.64
CA CYS A 187 -18.91 -9.49 17.43
C CYS A 187 -19.42 -10.83 17.95
N GLU A 188 -19.01 -11.93 17.31
CA GLU A 188 -19.35 -13.28 17.76
C GLU A 188 -18.56 -13.67 19.03
N ASP A 189 -17.32 -13.20 19.13
CA ASP A 189 -16.41 -13.48 20.23
C ASP A 189 -16.37 -12.37 21.29
N ASP A 190 -15.76 -12.67 22.43
CA ASP A 190 -15.35 -11.67 23.41
C ASP A 190 -14.30 -10.74 22.79
N ILE A 191 -14.60 -9.44 22.75
CA ILE A 191 -13.67 -8.41 22.30
C ILE A 191 -13.14 -7.60 23.49
N ALA A 192 -11.86 -7.26 23.44
CA ALA A 192 -11.23 -6.39 24.42
C ALA A 192 -10.78 -5.09 23.74
N TYR A 193 -11.30 -3.96 24.21
CA TYR A 193 -10.86 -2.63 23.79
C TYR A 193 -11.08 -1.60 24.90
N GLU A 194 -10.30 -0.52 24.87
CA GLU A 194 -10.46 0.64 25.73
C GLU A 194 -11.03 1.84 24.95
N PRO A 195 -11.76 2.76 25.62
CA PRO A 195 -12.16 4.01 24.98
C PRO A 195 -10.95 4.78 24.44
N GLY A 196 -10.95 5.03 23.12
CA GLY A 196 -9.83 5.63 22.39
C GLY A 196 -9.17 4.68 21.39
N ASP A 197 -9.44 3.38 21.50
CA ASP A 197 -9.00 2.39 20.51
C ASP A 197 -9.72 2.57 19.16
N VAL A 198 -9.15 1.93 18.14
CA VAL A 198 -9.63 1.97 16.76
C VAL A 198 -10.11 0.59 16.32
N ALA A 199 -11.24 0.57 15.60
CA ALA A 199 -11.68 -0.59 14.85
C ALA A 199 -11.12 -0.51 13.43
N VAL A 200 -10.54 -1.61 12.95
CA VAL A 200 -9.97 -1.74 11.61
C VAL A 200 -10.97 -2.50 10.75
N ILE A 201 -11.63 -1.83 9.81
CA ILE A 201 -12.64 -2.44 8.95
C ILE A 201 -12.02 -2.84 7.61
N HIS A 202 -12.24 -4.09 7.22
CA HIS A 202 -11.85 -4.64 5.91
C HIS A 202 -13.01 -4.51 4.92
N PRO A 203 -12.97 -3.55 3.98
CA PRO A 203 -14.07 -3.35 3.06
C PRO A 203 -14.02 -4.32 1.88
N GLU A 204 -15.19 -4.63 1.32
CA GLU A 204 -15.28 -5.30 0.02
C GLU A 204 -15.66 -4.32 -1.08
N ALA A 205 -15.06 -4.49 -2.26
CA ALA A 205 -15.47 -3.79 -3.46
C ALA A 205 -16.84 -4.29 -3.94
N SER A 206 -17.62 -3.38 -4.53
CA SER A 206 -18.92 -3.70 -5.11
C SER A 206 -18.77 -4.77 -6.20
N PRO A 207 -19.54 -5.87 -6.16
CA PRO A 207 -19.47 -6.92 -7.17
C PRO A 207 -19.68 -6.38 -8.60
N ILE A 208 -20.59 -5.41 -8.76
CA ILE A 208 -20.88 -4.77 -10.05
C ILE A 208 -19.66 -3.99 -10.56
N ASP A 209 -18.93 -3.32 -9.66
CA ASP A 209 -17.74 -2.56 -10.05
C ASP A 209 -16.58 -3.50 -10.41
N VAL A 210 -16.42 -4.61 -9.67
CA VAL A 210 -15.43 -5.65 -9.96
C VAL A 210 -15.71 -6.30 -11.31
N ASP A 211 -16.95 -6.69 -11.59
CA ASP A 211 -17.36 -7.26 -12.89
C ASP A 211 -17.08 -6.32 -14.06
N SER A 212 -17.46 -5.05 -13.89
CA SER A 212 -17.20 -4.03 -14.91
C SER A 212 -15.70 -3.86 -15.13
N PHE A 213 -14.89 -3.82 -14.07
CA PHE A 213 -13.44 -3.70 -14.19
C PHE A 213 -12.82 -4.90 -14.88
N LEU A 214 -13.17 -6.13 -14.47
CA LEU A 214 -12.67 -7.37 -15.08
C LEU A 214 -13.05 -7.46 -16.56
N THR A 215 -14.22 -6.92 -16.94
CA THR A 215 -14.60 -6.79 -18.35
C THR A 215 -13.69 -5.82 -19.09
N THR A 216 -13.42 -4.64 -18.54
CA THR A 216 -12.54 -3.62 -19.14
C THR A 216 -11.14 -4.18 -19.42
N VAL A 217 -10.56 -4.92 -18.48
CA VAL A 217 -9.20 -5.49 -18.64
C VAL A 217 -9.17 -6.83 -19.37
N GLY A 218 -10.32 -7.32 -19.84
CA GLY A 218 -10.42 -8.56 -20.63
C GLY A 218 -10.27 -9.85 -19.82
N TRP A 219 -10.53 -9.82 -18.51
CA TRP A 219 -10.42 -10.96 -17.59
C TRP A 219 -11.75 -11.55 -17.15
N ALA A 220 -12.89 -11.05 -17.66
CA ALA A 220 -14.22 -11.50 -17.26
C ALA A 220 -14.45 -13.02 -17.41
N ASN A 221 -13.94 -13.64 -18.48
CA ASN A 221 -14.12 -15.08 -18.70
C ASN A 221 -13.32 -15.95 -17.70
N ASP A 222 -12.26 -15.40 -17.14
CA ASP A 222 -11.37 -16.09 -16.20
C ASP A 222 -11.61 -15.64 -14.75
N ALA A 223 -12.60 -14.77 -14.53
CA ALA A 223 -12.82 -14.07 -13.26
C ALA A 223 -12.94 -15.01 -12.06
N ASP A 224 -13.63 -16.12 -12.28
CA ASP A 224 -13.99 -17.12 -11.27
C ASP A 224 -13.16 -18.42 -11.40
N GLN A 225 -12.19 -18.45 -12.31
CA GLN A 225 -11.31 -19.62 -12.43
C GLN A 225 -10.35 -19.68 -11.24
N PRO A 226 -10.19 -20.85 -10.59
CA PRO A 226 -9.22 -21.03 -9.53
C PRO A 226 -7.80 -20.77 -10.04
N ILE A 227 -7.06 -19.96 -9.30
CA ILE A 227 -5.65 -19.66 -9.56
C ILE A 227 -4.83 -19.90 -8.30
N ARG A 228 -3.64 -20.47 -8.46
CA ARG A 228 -2.61 -20.54 -7.43
C ARG A 228 -1.62 -19.39 -7.61
N ILE A 229 -1.30 -18.73 -6.50
CA ILE A 229 -0.38 -17.60 -6.43
C ILE A 229 0.89 -18.08 -5.74
N ASN A 230 2.02 -18.10 -6.46
CA ASN A 230 3.31 -18.41 -5.85
C ASN A 230 4.20 -17.18 -5.88
N GLN A 231 4.64 -16.74 -4.71
CA GLN A 231 5.59 -15.64 -4.59
C GLN A 231 6.93 -16.04 -5.22
N THR A 232 7.41 -15.22 -6.15
CA THR A 232 8.69 -15.41 -6.86
C THR A 232 9.77 -14.48 -6.30
N LEU A 233 9.37 -13.32 -5.80
CA LEU A 233 10.25 -12.33 -5.18
C LEU A 233 9.94 -12.25 -3.68
N PHE A 234 10.74 -12.94 -2.86
CA PHE A 234 10.55 -13.02 -1.40
C PHE A 234 10.87 -11.71 -0.66
N ASP A 235 11.63 -10.82 -1.30
CA ASP A 235 11.97 -9.48 -0.82
C ASP A 235 10.85 -8.45 -1.04
N GLN A 236 9.90 -8.75 -1.94
CA GLN A 236 8.73 -7.93 -2.20
C GLN A 236 7.53 -8.47 -1.44
N SER A 237 6.82 -7.60 -0.73
CA SER A 237 5.67 -8.03 0.06
C SER A 237 4.40 -8.14 -0.79
N LEU A 238 3.54 -9.11 -0.47
CA LEU A 238 2.19 -9.27 -1.02
C LEU A 238 1.14 -8.78 -0.02
N PRO A 239 -0.13 -8.53 -0.44
CA PRO A 239 -1.21 -8.22 0.50
C PRO A 239 -1.21 -9.17 1.69
N ASP A 240 -1.46 -8.61 2.88
CA ASP A 240 -1.53 -9.40 4.09
C ASP A 240 -2.71 -10.37 3.99
N HIS A 241 -2.55 -11.56 4.59
CA HIS A 241 -3.55 -12.62 4.59
C HIS A 241 -4.03 -13.04 3.19
N LEU A 242 -3.20 -12.86 2.16
CA LEU A 242 -3.50 -13.31 0.80
C LEU A 242 -3.60 -14.85 0.76
N PRO A 243 -4.72 -15.44 0.32
CA PRO A 243 -4.83 -16.89 0.21
C PRO A 243 -3.94 -17.42 -0.92
N PRO A 244 -3.32 -18.62 -0.74
CA PRO A 244 -2.44 -19.21 -1.76
C PRO A 244 -3.18 -19.64 -3.02
N VAL A 245 -4.49 -19.91 -2.90
CA VAL A 245 -5.42 -20.21 -4.00
C VAL A 245 -6.59 -19.24 -3.91
N SER A 246 -6.94 -18.61 -5.02
CA SER A 246 -7.98 -17.58 -5.09
C SER A 246 -8.62 -17.52 -6.48
N THR A 247 -9.42 -16.48 -6.73
CA THR A 247 -9.93 -16.11 -8.06
C THR A 247 -9.64 -14.64 -8.33
N LEU A 248 -9.58 -14.23 -9.60
CA LEU A 248 -9.39 -12.81 -9.93
C LEU A 248 -10.49 -11.94 -9.30
N ARG A 249 -11.74 -12.42 -9.31
CA ARG A 249 -12.85 -11.76 -8.62
C ARG A 249 -12.56 -11.51 -7.16
N THR A 250 -12.08 -12.53 -6.44
CA THR A 250 -11.76 -12.41 -5.01
C THR A 250 -10.61 -11.42 -4.77
N LEU A 251 -9.56 -11.48 -5.60
CA LEU A 251 -8.42 -10.54 -5.52
C LEU A 251 -8.88 -9.08 -5.65
N PHE A 252 -9.70 -8.77 -6.66
CA PHE A 252 -10.20 -7.41 -6.88
C PHE A 252 -11.34 -7.00 -5.96
N SER A 253 -11.99 -7.95 -5.28
CA SER A 253 -13.01 -7.66 -4.28
C SER A 253 -12.39 -7.27 -2.94
N ARG A 254 -11.27 -7.89 -2.54
CA ARG A 254 -10.76 -7.82 -1.16
C ARG A 254 -9.31 -7.39 -1.00
N TYR A 255 -8.46 -7.56 -2.01
CA TYR A 255 -7.01 -7.43 -1.84
C TYR A 255 -6.39 -6.30 -2.68
N LEU A 256 -7.07 -5.82 -3.72
CA LEU A 256 -6.52 -4.87 -4.69
C LEU A 256 -7.42 -3.63 -4.84
N ASP A 257 -6.81 -2.45 -4.92
CA ASP A 257 -7.51 -1.17 -5.04
C ASP A 257 -7.38 -0.58 -6.45
N VAL A 258 -8.39 -0.82 -7.29
CA VAL A 258 -8.49 -0.25 -8.65
C VAL A 258 -8.97 1.20 -8.67
N ASN A 259 -9.44 1.71 -7.52
CA ASN A 259 -9.87 3.10 -7.37
C ASN A 259 -8.73 4.00 -6.85
N ALA A 260 -7.57 3.42 -6.55
CA ALA A 260 -6.38 4.19 -6.22
C ALA A 260 -5.96 5.08 -7.40
N VAL A 261 -5.38 6.22 -7.07
CA VAL A 261 -4.79 7.13 -8.04
C VAL A 261 -3.41 6.57 -8.43
N PRO A 262 -3.13 6.27 -9.72
CA PRO A 262 -1.90 5.63 -10.14
C PRO A 262 -0.68 6.54 -9.92
N ARG A 263 0.43 5.94 -9.49
CA ARG A 263 1.73 6.60 -9.35
C ARG A 263 2.56 6.45 -10.62
N ARG A 264 3.72 7.10 -10.69
CA ARG A 264 4.62 7.00 -11.85
C ARG A 264 4.99 5.56 -12.19
N SER A 265 5.27 4.72 -11.19
CA SER A 265 5.59 3.29 -11.37
C SER A 265 4.49 2.50 -12.08
N PHE A 266 3.22 2.89 -11.94
CA PHE A 266 2.11 2.26 -12.67
C PHE A 266 2.24 2.51 -14.17
N PHE A 267 2.53 3.75 -14.58
CA PHE A 267 2.68 4.11 -15.99
C PHE A 267 3.93 3.49 -16.61
N ASP A 268 5.02 3.48 -15.85
CA ASP A 268 6.28 2.84 -16.25
C ASP A 268 6.08 1.35 -16.52
N LEU A 269 5.33 0.64 -15.67
CA LEU A 269 5.03 -0.76 -15.91
C LEU A 269 3.99 -0.96 -17.04
N LEU A 270 2.94 -0.12 -17.10
CA LEU A 270 1.86 -0.25 -18.08
C LEU A 270 2.34 -0.10 -19.53
N ARG A 271 3.38 0.69 -19.79
CA ARG A 271 3.92 0.89 -21.15
C ARG A 271 4.42 -0.40 -21.78
N HIS A 272 4.94 -1.33 -20.98
CA HIS A 272 5.40 -2.65 -21.43
C HIS A 272 4.26 -3.57 -21.87
N PHE A 273 3.03 -3.28 -21.45
CA PHE A 273 1.85 -4.08 -21.75
C PHE A 273 0.93 -3.43 -22.77
N THR A 274 1.29 -2.26 -23.30
CA THR A 274 0.47 -1.46 -24.21
C THR A 274 0.93 -1.68 -25.65
N THR A 275 0.02 -2.12 -26.52
CA THR A 275 0.37 -2.51 -27.91
C THR A 275 0.11 -1.44 -28.96
N ASP A 276 -0.75 -0.46 -28.69
CA ASP A 276 -0.98 0.66 -29.60
C ASP A 276 0.15 1.69 -29.46
N ASP A 277 0.75 2.09 -30.59
CA ASP A 277 1.93 2.96 -30.60
C ASP A 277 1.65 4.34 -29.99
N ARG A 278 0.44 4.89 -30.17
CA ARG A 278 0.10 6.23 -29.64
C ARG A 278 -0.16 6.18 -28.14
N GLU A 279 -0.88 5.15 -27.69
CA GLU A 279 -1.06 4.89 -26.26
C GLU A 279 0.30 4.71 -25.58
N ARG A 280 1.20 3.91 -26.16
CA ARG A 280 2.54 3.68 -25.64
C ARG A 280 3.39 4.95 -25.64
N GLU A 281 3.40 5.73 -26.72
CA GLU A 281 4.10 7.02 -26.80
C GLU A 281 3.63 7.97 -25.69
N LYS A 282 2.32 8.00 -25.39
CA LYS A 282 1.81 8.82 -24.29
C LYS A 282 2.25 8.32 -22.90
N LEU A 283 2.36 7.01 -22.71
CA LEU A 283 2.89 6.44 -21.47
C LEU A 283 4.39 6.74 -21.32
N ASP A 284 5.17 6.64 -22.40
CA ASP A 284 6.58 7.02 -22.42
C ASP A 284 6.76 8.52 -22.09
N GLU A 285 5.91 9.40 -22.63
CA GLU A 285 5.86 10.81 -22.22
C GLU A 285 5.61 10.96 -20.72
N PHE A 286 4.60 10.31 -20.15
CA PHE A 286 4.29 10.44 -18.72
C PHE A 286 5.42 9.98 -17.78
N VAL A 287 6.25 9.04 -18.23
CA VAL A 287 7.37 8.51 -17.44
C VAL A 287 8.63 9.36 -17.61
N SER A 288 8.72 10.13 -18.71
CA SER A 288 9.80 11.07 -18.97
C SER A 288 9.85 12.20 -17.92
N THR A 289 11.04 12.71 -17.65
CA THR A 289 11.26 13.81 -16.70
C THR A 289 12.03 14.94 -17.39
N PRO A 290 11.84 16.22 -17.00
CA PRO A 290 10.88 16.74 -16.02
C PRO A 290 9.45 16.99 -16.54
N GLU A 291 9.27 17.37 -17.81
CA GLU A 291 7.97 17.84 -18.34
C GLU A 291 6.88 16.76 -18.31
N GLY A 292 7.24 15.52 -18.64
CA GLY A 292 6.33 14.37 -18.62
C GLY A 292 5.72 14.09 -17.25
N ALA A 293 6.47 14.37 -16.19
CA ALA A 293 6.04 14.15 -14.82
C ALA A 293 4.94 15.14 -14.39
N GLU A 294 5.01 16.40 -14.84
CA GLU A 294 3.96 17.41 -14.62
C GLU A 294 2.70 17.08 -15.43
N ASP A 295 2.86 16.65 -16.68
CA ASP A 295 1.76 16.18 -17.53
C ASP A 295 1.03 15.00 -16.89
N MET A 296 1.77 14.02 -16.36
CA MET A 296 1.21 12.87 -15.64
C MET A 296 0.46 13.34 -14.38
N TYR A 297 1.03 14.28 -13.62
CA TYR A 297 0.41 14.85 -12.42
C TYR A 297 -0.92 15.56 -12.71
N ASP A 298 -0.98 16.38 -13.76
CA ASP A 298 -2.19 17.06 -14.20
C ASP A 298 -3.25 16.06 -14.69
N TYR A 299 -2.81 15.00 -15.38
CA TYR A 299 -3.66 13.89 -15.82
C TYR A 299 -4.19 13.04 -14.65
N THR A 300 -3.44 12.86 -13.56
CA THR A 300 -3.82 11.96 -12.46
C THR A 300 -4.18 12.68 -11.18
N GLN A 301 -3.17 13.14 -10.46
CA GLN A 301 -3.23 13.59 -9.07
C GLN A 301 -4.16 14.80 -8.93
N ARG A 302 -4.04 15.76 -9.85
CA ARG A 302 -4.81 17.01 -9.83
C ARG A 302 -6.31 16.81 -9.98
N VAL A 303 -6.71 15.76 -10.71
CA VAL A 303 -8.11 15.44 -10.99
C VAL A 303 -8.60 14.20 -10.23
N ARG A 304 -7.70 13.52 -9.50
CA ARG A 304 -7.90 12.22 -8.85
C ARG A 304 -8.48 11.19 -9.83
N ARG A 305 -7.79 11.02 -10.96
CA ARG A 305 -8.08 9.94 -11.92
C ARG A 305 -7.63 8.60 -11.33
N THR A 306 -8.46 7.59 -11.44
CA THR A 306 -8.25 6.27 -10.85
C THR A 306 -7.58 5.31 -11.84
N ILE A 307 -6.95 4.25 -11.35
CA ILE A 307 -6.38 3.18 -12.20
C ILE A 307 -7.43 2.64 -13.17
N ARG A 308 -8.66 2.40 -12.69
CA ARG A 308 -9.78 1.97 -13.54
C ARG A 308 -10.00 2.90 -14.73
N GLU A 309 -10.09 4.20 -14.49
CA GLU A 309 -10.32 5.19 -15.56
C GLU A 309 -9.15 5.26 -16.53
N VAL A 310 -7.91 5.11 -16.05
CA VAL A 310 -6.74 5.01 -16.94
C VAL A 310 -6.89 3.80 -17.86
N LEU A 311 -7.24 2.62 -17.32
CA LEU A 311 -7.39 1.41 -18.14
C LEU A 311 -8.62 1.43 -19.07
N GLU A 312 -9.59 2.31 -18.83
CA GLU A 312 -10.70 2.59 -19.77
C GLU A 312 -10.27 3.48 -20.96
N GLU A 313 -9.21 4.29 -20.78
CA GLU A 313 -8.59 5.16 -21.80
C GLU A 313 -7.49 4.43 -22.59
N PHE A 314 -6.60 3.66 -21.92
CA PHE A 314 -5.50 2.89 -22.51
C PHE A 314 -5.94 1.46 -22.86
N ARG A 315 -6.75 1.32 -23.92
CA ARG A 315 -7.49 0.08 -24.23
C ARG A 315 -6.64 -1.00 -24.88
N SER A 316 -5.47 -0.64 -25.39
CA SER A 316 -4.54 -1.60 -25.96
C SER A 316 -3.70 -2.32 -24.91
N ALA A 317 -3.78 -1.91 -23.64
CA ALA A 317 -3.10 -2.58 -22.54
C ALA A 317 -3.54 -4.06 -22.41
N ARG A 318 -2.57 -4.96 -22.32
CA ARG A 318 -2.72 -6.42 -22.15
C ARG A 318 -1.86 -6.87 -20.98
N ILE A 319 -2.34 -6.59 -19.77
CA ILE A 319 -1.61 -6.87 -18.53
C ILE A 319 -1.51 -8.39 -18.34
N PRO A 320 -0.30 -8.97 -18.18
CA PRO A 320 -0.18 -10.37 -17.79
C PRO A 320 -0.59 -10.54 -16.32
N LYS A 321 -1.34 -11.60 -16.00
CA LYS A 321 -1.86 -11.86 -14.64
C LYS A 321 -0.73 -11.90 -13.58
N ALA A 322 0.47 -12.34 -13.95
CA ALA A 322 1.64 -12.36 -13.07
C ALA A 322 2.01 -10.98 -12.48
N TYR A 323 1.69 -9.89 -13.18
CA TYR A 323 1.97 -8.51 -12.75
C TYR A 323 0.83 -7.85 -11.95
N ILE A 324 -0.20 -8.61 -11.55
CA ILE A 324 -1.34 -8.07 -10.81
C ILE A 324 -0.90 -7.33 -9.54
N PHE A 325 0.02 -7.89 -8.76
CA PHE A 325 0.51 -7.27 -7.52
C PHE A 325 1.59 -6.20 -7.73
N ASP A 326 2.08 -6.06 -8.96
CA ASP A 326 3.03 -5.03 -9.37
C ASP A 326 2.30 -3.76 -9.81
N LEU A 327 1.18 -3.93 -10.52
CA LEU A 327 0.41 -2.84 -11.11
C LEU A 327 -0.68 -2.31 -10.16
N PHE A 328 -1.40 -3.19 -9.46
CA PHE A 328 -2.52 -2.80 -8.61
C PHE A 328 -2.08 -2.70 -7.15
N PRO A 329 -2.27 -1.54 -6.49
CA PRO A 329 -1.93 -1.40 -5.09
C PRO A 329 -2.86 -2.22 -4.22
N ARG A 330 -2.40 -2.54 -3.01
CA ARG A 330 -3.18 -3.28 -2.03
C ARG A 330 -4.41 -2.49 -1.59
N LEU A 331 -5.51 -3.19 -1.40
CA LEU A 331 -6.66 -2.64 -0.73
C LEU A 331 -6.38 -2.51 0.77
N ARG A 332 -6.30 -1.27 1.26
CA ARG A 332 -6.01 -1.02 2.69
C ARG A 332 -7.30 -1.11 3.52
N PRO A 333 -7.28 -1.72 4.71
CA PRO A 333 -8.37 -1.56 5.66
C PRO A 333 -8.45 -0.12 6.15
N ARG A 334 -9.60 0.25 6.74
CA ARG A 334 -9.85 1.61 7.22
C ARG A 334 -10.06 1.61 8.72
N GLU A 335 -9.32 2.50 9.40
CA GLU A 335 -9.40 2.70 10.84
C GLU A 335 -10.53 3.67 11.18
N PHE A 336 -11.32 3.32 12.19
CA PHE A 336 -12.36 4.17 12.77
C PHE A 336 -12.24 4.18 14.29
N SER A 337 -12.33 5.36 14.91
CA SER A 337 -12.37 5.44 16.37
C SER A 337 -13.62 4.75 16.91
N ILE A 338 -13.45 3.90 17.92
CA ILE A 338 -14.56 3.21 18.56
C ILE A 338 -15.37 4.23 19.39
N ALA A 339 -16.69 4.26 19.17
CA ALA A 339 -17.63 5.20 19.77
C ALA A 339 -18.46 4.60 20.92
N SER A 340 -18.05 3.43 21.42
CA SER A 340 -18.67 2.71 22.53
C SER A 340 -17.67 2.41 23.66
N SER A 341 -18.17 1.83 24.76
CA SER A 341 -17.35 1.26 25.82
C SER A 341 -17.74 -0.20 26.04
N VAL A 342 -16.75 -1.10 26.03
CA VAL A 342 -16.98 -2.54 26.22
C VAL A 342 -17.66 -2.87 27.56
N GLN A 343 -17.45 -2.04 28.58
CA GLN A 343 -18.09 -2.21 29.90
C GLN A 343 -19.61 -1.96 29.85
N ARG A 344 -20.06 -1.10 28.92
CA ARG A 344 -21.48 -0.77 28.74
C ARG A 344 -22.13 -1.61 27.67
N HIS A 345 -21.38 -1.95 26.63
CA HIS A 345 -21.83 -2.70 25.47
C HIS A 345 -20.90 -3.90 25.24
N PRO A 346 -21.02 -4.99 26.03
CA PRO A 346 -20.23 -6.20 25.83
C PRO A 346 -20.47 -6.78 24.44
N HIS A 347 -19.42 -7.28 23.79
CA HIS A 347 -19.45 -7.83 22.42
C HIS A 347 -19.86 -6.84 21.33
N GLU A 348 -19.93 -5.53 21.61
CA GLU A 348 -20.34 -4.53 20.62
C GLU A 348 -19.26 -3.48 20.38
N ILE A 349 -19.12 -3.14 19.10
CA ILE A 349 -18.33 -2.01 18.62
C ILE A 349 -19.28 -1.03 17.96
N HIS A 350 -19.30 0.21 18.45
CA HIS A 350 -20.06 1.28 17.82
C HIS A 350 -19.13 2.18 17.03
N LEU A 351 -19.57 2.66 15.87
CA LEU A 351 -18.80 3.57 15.02
C LEU A 351 -19.64 4.78 14.63
N CYS A 352 -19.01 5.96 14.62
CA CYS A 352 -19.58 7.18 14.06
C CYS A 352 -18.86 7.50 12.76
N VAL A 353 -19.51 7.27 11.62
CA VAL A 353 -18.84 7.27 10.31
C VAL A 353 -19.49 8.30 9.38
N ALA A 354 -18.68 9.24 8.90
CA ALA A 354 -19.07 10.16 7.84
C ALA A 354 -18.96 9.47 6.47
N ILE A 355 -20.07 9.39 5.74
CA ILE A 355 -20.08 8.75 4.42
C ILE A 355 -19.36 9.64 3.42
N VAL A 356 -18.25 9.13 2.88
CA VAL A 356 -17.43 9.89 1.94
C VAL A 356 -18.07 9.86 0.56
N ALA A 357 -18.57 11.01 0.12
CA ALA A 357 -19.00 11.26 -1.24
C ALA A 357 -18.62 12.69 -1.67
N TYR A 358 -17.90 12.83 -2.78
CA TYR A 358 -17.48 14.13 -3.29
C TYR A 358 -17.43 14.13 -4.82
N ARG A 359 -17.22 15.29 -5.44
CA ARG A 359 -17.00 15.38 -6.90
C ARG A 359 -15.59 15.84 -7.17
N THR A 360 -14.94 15.24 -8.16
CA THR A 360 -13.61 15.68 -8.62
C THR A 360 -13.73 16.77 -9.68
N LYS A 361 -12.59 17.27 -10.16
CA LYS A 361 -12.53 18.16 -11.34
C LYS A 361 -13.09 17.51 -12.61
N LEU A 362 -13.11 16.17 -12.67
CA LEU A 362 -13.79 15.41 -13.73
C LEU A 362 -15.32 15.46 -13.62
N LYS A 363 -15.87 16.06 -12.54
CA LYS A 363 -17.31 16.12 -12.21
C LYS A 363 -17.96 14.75 -12.01
N ILE A 364 -17.18 13.68 -11.97
CA ILE A 364 -17.62 12.33 -11.63
C ILE A 364 -17.73 12.23 -10.09
N PRO A 365 -18.84 11.69 -9.55
CA PRO A 365 -18.96 11.44 -8.12
C PRO A 365 -17.96 10.35 -7.69
N ARG A 366 -17.16 10.66 -6.66
CA ARG A 366 -16.31 9.73 -5.95
C ARG A 366 -16.96 9.33 -4.66
N ARG A 367 -16.83 8.06 -4.31
CA ARG A 367 -17.30 7.51 -3.05
C ARG A 367 -16.16 6.78 -2.36
N GLY A 368 -16.04 6.95 -1.05
CA GLY A 368 -15.08 6.17 -0.28
C GLY A 368 -15.49 4.70 -0.27
N LEU A 369 -14.57 3.79 -0.60
CA LEU A 369 -14.88 2.37 -0.68
C LEU A 369 -15.48 1.85 0.62
N CYS A 370 -14.75 1.98 1.73
CA CYS A 370 -15.18 1.44 3.02
C CYS A 370 -16.47 2.08 3.55
N THR A 371 -16.62 3.40 3.43
CA THR A 371 -17.86 4.06 3.88
C THR A 371 -19.06 3.69 3.00
N THR A 372 -18.85 3.43 1.71
CA THR A 372 -19.93 2.96 0.82
C THR A 372 -20.32 1.53 1.12
N TYR A 373 -19.31 0.67 1.35
CA TYR A 373 -19.50 -0.69 1.81
C TYR A 373 -20.34 -0.71 3.09
N LEU A 374 -19.91 0.00 4.15
CA LEU A 374 -20.65 0.11 5.40
C LEU A 374 -22.06 0.69 5.21
N ALA A 375 -22.21 1.76 4.44
CA ALA A 375 -23.51 2.39 4.20
C ALA A 375 -24.53 1.47 3.50
N ALA A 376 -24.07 0.46 2.74
CA ALA A 376 -24.92 -0.50 2.05
C ALA A 376 -25.40 -1.65 2.95
N LEU A 377 -24.71 -1.90 4.08
CA LEU A 377 -25.06 -2.97 5.01
C LEU A 377 -26.37 -2.66 5.74
N ARG A 378 -27.25 -3.66 5.84
CA ARG A 378 -28.51 -3.58 6.58
C ARG A 378 -28.38 -4.27 7.93
N PRO A 379 -29.19 -3.90 8.94
CA PRO A 379 -29.31 -4.71 10.16
C PRO A 379 -29.52 -6.19 9.83
N GLY A 380 -28.69 -7.04 10.44
CA GLY A 380 -28.64 -8.48 10.17
C GLY A 380 -27.55 -8.93 9.19
N ALA A 381 -26.94 -8.02 8.43
CA ALA A 381 -25.82 -8.35 7.55
C ALA A 381 -24.57 -8.74 8.35
N LEU A 382 -23.78 -9.66 7.80
CA LEU A 382 -22.47 -10.02 8.33
C LEU A 382 -21.40 -9.16 7.66
N ILE A 383 -20.44 -8.72 8.47
CA ILE A 383 -19.15 -8.20 8.05
C ILE A 383 -18.19 -9.36 8.29
N PRO A 384 -17.85 -10.12 7.25
CA PRO A 384 -16.77 -11.06 7.34
C PRO A 384 -15.49 -10.22 7.42
N HIS A 385 -14.74 -10.39 8.52
CA HIS A 385 -13.42 -9.78 8.78
C HIS A 385 -13.39 -8.30 9.26
#